data_AF-A0A7H0SN24-F1
#
_entry.id   AF-A0A7H0SN24-F1
#
_cell.length_a   1.000
_cell.length_b   1.000
_cell.length_c   1.000
_cell.angle_alpha   90.00
_cell.angle_beta   90.00
_cell.angle_gamma   90.00
#
_symmetry.space_group_name_H-M   'P 1'
#
loop_
_entity.id
_entity.type
_entity.pdbx_description
1 polymer ?
#
loop_
_entity_poly.entity_id
_entity_poly.type
_entity_poly.pdbx_seq_one_letter_code
_entity_poly.pdbx_strand_id
1 'polypeptide(L)'
;MHISRRILAGTAALALSAGLVACSAQEAKDNAASATSAAGDAAASATSAAGNAAGSATSAAGEAGASASSAAKGAGDLQLTSVPSAQGDVEIPSAVATAAEEHQLGEAISVTKGSKDWQYIVEYSDTRYIVNTEDNGGVLVQGKIAETWLHKGGYDSELGQPVSPEKTIDKGWTQEFTKGKIDWVSDTGKLADYHDIIETK
;
A
#
# COMPACT_ATOMS: atom_id res chain seq x y z
N MET A 1 -41.80 21.84 -12.24
CA MET A 1 -41.60 23.30 -12.17
C MET A 1 -40.13 23.57 -12.46
N HIS A 2 -39.82 23.85 -13.72
CA HIS A 2 -38.48 24.28 -14.17
C HIS A 2 -38.21 25.70 -13.69
N ILE A 3 -36.95 26.02 -13.37
CA ILE A 3 -36.36 27.33 -13.69
C ILE A 3 -34.89 27.09 -14.04
N SER A 4 -34.62 27.21 -15.33
CA SER A 4 -33.30 27.39 -15.91
C SER A 4 -32.89 28.86 -15.77
N ARG A 5 -31.60 29.13 -15.53
CA ARG A 5 -30.98 30.40 -15.94
C ARG A 5 -29.67 30.11 -16.68
N ARG A 6 -29.73 30.36 -17.99
CA ARG A 6 -28.62 30.56 -18.91
C ARG A 6 -28.12 32.01 -18.78
N ILE A 7 -26.88 32.30 -19.18
CA ILE A 7 -26.48 33.27 -20.24
C ILE A 7 -25.01 33.75 -20.10
N LEU A 8 -24.23 33.52 -21.19
CA LEU A 8 -23.12 34.28 -21.82
C LEU A 8 -21.81 34.53 -21.02
N ALA A 9 -20.62 34.65 -21.60
CA ALA A 9 -20.04 34.43 -22.93
C ALA A 9 -18.50 34.59 -22.76
N GLY A 10 -17.71 33.92 -23.59
CA GLY A 10 -16.25 34.08 -23.59
C GLY A 10 -15.58 33.18 -24.61
N THR A 11 -15.79 33.49 -25.89
CA THR A 11 -15.15 32.83 -27.03
C THR A 11 -13.72 33.33 -27.22
N ALA A 12 -12.75 32.42 -27.22
CA ALA A 12 -11.51 32.57 -27.97
C ALA A 12 -11.25 31.25 -28.71
N ALA A 13 -11.66 31.23 -29.98
CA ALA A 13 -11.38 30.13 -30.90
C ALA A 13 -9.99 30.33 -31.50
N LEU A 14 -9.13 29.32 -31.37
CA LEU A 14 -8.05 29.07 -32.32
C LEU A 14 -8.11 27.58 -32.69
N ALA A 15 -8.85 27.33 -33.77
CA ALA A 15 -8.86 26.07 -34.47
C ALA A 15 -7.62 25.98 -35.37
N LEU A 16 -6.91 24.86 -35.31
CA LEU A 16 -6.08 24.35 -36.39
C LEU A 16 -6.15 22.82 -36.31
N SER A 17 -7.14 22.28 -37.02
CA SER A 17 -7.36 20.85 -37.22
C SER A 17 -6.70 20.39 -38.53
N ALA A 18 -5.75 19.48 -38.43
CA ALA A 18 -5.34 18.50 -39.45
C ALA A 18 -4.44 17.46 -38.74
N GLY A 19 -4.60 16.15 -38.83
CA GLY A 19 -5.52 15.28 -39.54
C GLY A 19 -5.40 13.88 -38.93
N LEU A 20 -6.38 13.01 -39.24
CA LEU A 20 -6.39 11.61 -38.83
C LEU A 20 -5.31 10.83 -39.59
N VAL A 21 -4.42 10.12 -38.87
CA VAL A 21 -3.77 8.92 -39.40
C VAL A 21 -3.77 7.87 -38.29
N ALA A 22 -4.45 6.75 -38.55
CA ALA A 22 -4.29 5.53 -37.79
C ALA A 22 -3.28 4.59 -38.50
N CYS A 23 -2.56 3.84 -37.66
CA CYS A 23 -1.80 2.60 -37.91
C CYS A 23 -0.33 2.63 -38.42
N SER A 24 0.52 2.10 -37.51
CA SER A 24 1.56 1.06 -37.69
C SER A 24 2.89 1.33 -38.43
N ALA A 25 3.97 1.09 -37.67
CA ALA A 25 5.24 0.42 -38.02
C ALA A 25 6.13 0.94 -39.17
N GLN A 26 7.43 0.94 -38.84
CA GLN A 26 8.58 0.66 -39.73
C GLN A 26 9.10 1.79 -40.65
N GLU A 27 10.33 2.21 -40.31
CA GLU A 27 11.47 2.55 -41.19
C GLU A 27 11.49 3.77 -42.12
N ALA A 28 12.54 4.58 -41.89
CA ALA A 28 13.62 4.91 -42.84
C ALA A 28 13.83 6.39 -43.23
N LYS A 29 15.05 6.81 -42.87
CA LYS A 29 16.04 7.64 -43.60
C LYS A 29 15.92 9.17 -43.59
N ASP A 30 16.95 9.75 -42.95
CA ASP A 30 17.92 10.75 -43.43
C ASP A 30 17.35 12.03 -44.11
N ASN A 31 17.78 13.26 -43.84
CA ASN A 31 19.06 13.76 -43.35
C ASN A 31 18.90 15.26 -43.05
N ALA A 32 19.38 15.76 -41.91
CA ALA A 32 19.89 17.13 -41.77
C ALA A 32 20.64 17.26 -40.44
N ALA A 33 21.75 16.52 -40.33
CA ALA A 33 22.78 16.82 -39.34
C ALA A 33 23.51 18.11 -39.75
N SER A 34 23.59 19.10 -38.86
CA SER A 34 24.83 19.85 -38.52
C SER A 34 24.52 21.18 -37.82
N ALA A 35 24.23 21.11 -36.52
CA ALA A 35 24.51 22.12 -35.48
C ALA A 35 23.63 21.72 -34.28
N THR A 36 24.11 20.98 -33.27
CA THR A 36 24.72 21.61 -32.09
C THR A 36 25.16 20.49 -31.14
N SER A 37 26.27 19.80 -31.44
CA SER A 37 26.84 18.75 -30.57
C SER A 37 27.56 19.29 -29.32
N ALA A 38 27.23 20.50 -28.86
CA ALA A 38 27.73 21.08 -27.61
C ALA A 38 26.61 21.38 -26.58
N ALA A 39 25.33 21.11 -26.93
CA ALA A 39 24.19 21.30 -26.04
C ALA A 39 23.67 20.00 -25.40
N GLY A 40 24.19 18.83 -25.82
CA GLY A 40 23.72 17.52 -25.37
C GLY A 40 24.14 17.11 -23.96
N ASP A 41 25.33 17.52 -23.50
CA ASP A 41 25.90 17.06 -22.23
C ASP A 41 25.36 17.80 -20.99
N ALA A 42 24.98 19.08 -21.12
CA ALA A 42 24.36 19.84 -20.04
C ALA A 42 22.88 19.49 -19.83
N ALA A 43 22.19 19.00 -20.86
CA ALA A 43 20.79 18.59 -20.77
C ALA A 43 20.61 17.16 -20.20
N ALA A 44 21.59 16.28 -20.41
CA ALA A 44 21.60 14.93 -19.85
C ALA A 44 21.81 14.92 -18.33
N SER A 45 22.66 15.81 -17.81
CA SER A 45 22.91 15.96 -16.37
C SER A 45 21.75 16.64 -15.64
N ALA A 46 21.02 17.55 -16.30
CA ALA A 46 19.81 18.17 -15.75
C ALA A 46 18.58 17.21 -15.73
N THR A 47 18.46 16.33 -16.73
CA THR A 47 17.35 15.35 -16.82
C THR A 47 17.46 14.26 -15.75
N SER A 48 18.66 13.81 -15.41
CA SER A 48 18.86 12.79 -14.37
C SER A 48 18.59 13.32 -12.95
N ALA A 49 18.86 14.59 -12.67
CA ALA A 49 18.52 15.21 -11.38
C ALA A 49 17.02 15.50 -11.24
N ALA A 50 16.35 15.91 -12.33
CA ALA A 50 14.90 16.10 -12.34
C ALA A 50 14.13 14.78 -12.27
N GLY A 51 14.64 13.71 -12.90
CA GLY A 51 14.08 12.36 -12.80
C GLY A 51 14.16 11.79 -11.38
N ASN A 52 15.24 12.05 -10.64
CA ASN A 52 15.40 11.57 -9.27
C ASN A 52 14.52 12.33 -8.26
N ALA A 53 14.27 13.63 -8.49
CA ALA A 53 13.36 14.43 -7.69
C ALA A 53 11.87 14.11 -7.98
N ALA A 54 11.52 13.89 -9.25
CA ALA A 54 10.17 13.46 -9.65
C ALA A 54 9.88 12.01 -9.19
N GLY A 55 10.87 11.13 -9.22
CA GLY A 55 10.77 9.78 -8.65
C GLY A 55 10.54 9.80 -7.14
N SER A 56 11.28 10.63 -6.41
CA SER A 56 11.09 10.78 -4.96
C SER A 56 9.74 11.42 -4.60
N ALA A 57 9.24 12.36 -5.42
CA ALA A 57 7.93 12.98 -5.24
C ALA A 57 6.77 12.04 -5.62
N THR A 58 6.93 11.18 -6.64
CA THR A 58 5.91 10.20 -7.03
C THR A 58 5.84 9.03 -6.05
N SER A 59 6.97 8.64 -5.45
CA SER A 59 7.00 7.63 -4.39
C SER A 59 6.37 8.15 -3.09
N ALA A 60 6.71 9.38 -2.68
CA ALA A 60 6.07 10.02 -1.52
C ALA A 60 4.57 10.31 -1.74
N ALA A 61 4.16 10.66 -2.97
CA ALA A 61 2.75 10.80 -3.32
C ALA A 61 2.02 9.45 -3.47
N GLY A 62 2.74 8.38 -3.83
CA GLY A 62 2.26 7.01 -3.83
C GLY A 62 2.02 6.49 -2.41
N GLU A 63 2.91 6.78 -1.47
CA GLU A 63 2.76 6.42 -0.05
C GLU A 63 1.70 7.26 0.67
N ALA A 64 1.59 8.55 0.34
CA ALA A 64 0.53 9.43 0.83
C ALA A 64 -0.84 9.12 0.18
N GLY A 65 -0.86 8.72 -1.09
CA GLY A 65 -2.06 8.34 -1.83
C GLY A 65 -2.58 6.94 -1.47
N ALA A 66 -1.68 5.99 -1.20
CA ALA A 66 -2.05 4.69 -0.64
C ALA A 66 -2.62 4.83 0.77
N SER A 67 -2.04 5.71 1.61
CA SER A 67 -2.59 6.06 2.93
C SER A 67 -3.93 6.79 2.86
N ALA A 68 -4.20 7.56 1.80
CA ALA A 68 -5.47 8.26 1.61
C ALA A 68 -6.56 7.39 0.96
N SER A 69 -6.19 6.40 0.15
CA SER A 69 -7.13 5.45 -0.46
C SER A 69 -7.56 4.36 0.52
N SER A 70 -6.72 3.99 1.49
CA SER A 70 -7.08 3.06 2.57
C SER A 70 -7.92 3.73 3.67
N ALA A 71 -7.70 5.03 3.93
CA ALA A 71 -8.47 5.81 4.91
C ALA A 71 -9.93 6.10 4.51
N ALA A 72 -10.32 5.85 3.25
CA ALA A 72 -11.68 6.12 2.77
C ALA A 72 -12.65 4.92 2.89
N LYS A 73 -12.21 3.77 3.45
CA LYS A 73 -13.02 2.55 3.55
C LYS A 73 -13.30 2.06 4.97
N GLY A 74 -13.24 2.95 5.97
CA GLY A 74 -13.72 2.68 7.32
C GLY A 74 -15.19 3.08 7.47
N ALA A 75 -16.05 2.14 7.88
CA ALA A 75 -17.51 2.24 8.06
C ALA A 75 -18.41 2.00 6.82
N GLY A 76 -17.92 1.27 5.81
CA GLY A 76 -18.77 0.61 4.81
C GLY A 76 -19.13 -0.81 5.25
N ASP A 77 -20.33 -1.28 4.91
CA ASP A 77 -20.79 -2.66 5.08
C ASP A 77 -19.63 -3.67 4.89
N LEU A 78 -19.36 -4.50 5.92
CA LEU A 78 -18.29 -5.50 5.89
C LEU A 78 -18.54 -6.47 4.73
N GLN A 79 -17.91 -6.19 3.59
CA GLN A 79 -18.07 -7.02 2.42
C GLN A 79 -17.24 -8.30 2.60
N LEU A 80 -17.92 -9.41 2.85
CA LEU A 80 -17.29 -10.72 2.91
C LEU A 80 -17.13 -11.32 1.51
N THR A 81 -16.04 -12.04 1.31
CA THR A 81 -15.77 -12.82 0.11
C THR A 81 -15.35 -14.23 0.51
N SER A 82 -15.70 -15.21 -0.32
CA SER A 82 -15.32 -16.61 -0.14
C SER A 82 -13.94 -16.84 -0.73
N VAL A 83 -13.00 -17.35 0.06
CA VAL A 83 -11.65 -17.73 -0.37
C VAL A 83 -11.36 -19.19 -0.07
N PRO A 84 -10.59 -19.89 -0.91
CA PRO A 84 -10.17 -21.25 -0.62
C PRO A 84 -9.24 -21.28 0.59
N SER A 85 -9.43 -22.27 1.46
CA SER A 85 -8.55 -22.58 2.58
C SER A 85 -8.30 -24.09 2.65
N ALA A 86 -7.27 -24.49 3.38
CA ALA A 86 -6.97 -25.91 3.63
C ALA A 86 -8.13 -26.69 4.29
N GLN A 87 -9.09 -25.99 4.91
CA GLN A 87 -10.23 -26.56 5.64
C GLN A 87 -11.55 -26.46 4.84
N GLY A 88 -11.50 -26.00 3.59
CA GLY A 88 -12.67 -25.65 2.78
C GLY A 88 -12.78 -24.15 2.54
N ASP A 89 -13.76 -23.72 1.76
CA ASP A 89 -13.95 -22.29 1.50
C ASP A 89 -14.33 -21.54 2.78
N VAL A 90 -13.70 -20.39 3.03
CA VAL A 90 -13.94 -19.54 4.20
C VAL A 90 -14.32 -18.12 3.79
N GLU A 91 -15.24 -17.51 4.56
CA GLU A 91 -15.67 -16.14 4.34
C GLU A 91 -14.83 -15.15 5.15
N ILE A 92 -14.12 -14.26 4.46
CA ILE A 92 -13.27 -13.23 5.04
C ILE A 92 -13.59 -11.86 4.44
N PRO A 93 -13.31 -10.73 5.13
CA PRO A 93 -13.50 -9.41 4.55
C PRO A 93 -12.69 -9.25 3.26
N SER A 94 -13.26 -8.56 2.26
CA SER A 94 -12.61 -8.35 0.96
C SER A 94 -11.26 -7.65 1.11
N ALA A 95 -11.14 -6.73 2.07
CA ALA A 95 -9.88 -6.03 2.37
C ALA A 95 -8.80 -6.98 2.88
N VAL A 96 -9.18 -8.04 3.60
CA VAL A 96 -8.25 -9.08 4.05
C VAL A 96 -7.77 -9.91 2.85
N ALA A 97 -8.68 -10.32 1.97
CA ALA A 97 -8.34 -11.07 0.76
C ALA A 97 -7.39 -10.27 -0.15
N THR A 98 -7.69 -8.99 -0.40
CA THR A 98 -6.83 -8.11 -1.19
C THR A 98 -5.43 -7.97 -0.58
N ALA A 99 -5.33 -7.71 0.73
CA ALA A 99 -4.03 -7.58 1.39
C ALA A 99 -3.22 -8.91 1.33
N ALA A 100 -3.89 -10.06 1.43
CA ALA A 100 -3.24 -11.35 1.31
C ALA A 100 -2.67 -11.60 -0.10
N GLU A 101 -3.41 -11.21 -1.14
CA GLU A 101 -2.95 -11.27 -2.52
C GLU A 101 -1.77 -10.31 -2.78
N GLU A 102 -1.86 -9.07 -2.29
CA GLU A 102 -0.79 -8.07 -2.40
C GLU A 102 0.52 -8.56 -1.77
N HIS A 103 0.44 -9.23 -0.62
CA HIS A 103 1.59 -9.80 0.07
C HIS A 103 1.94 -11.23 -0.38
N GLN A 104 1.25 -11.78 -1.37
CA GLN A 104 1.46 -13.12 -1.91
C GLN A 104 1.48 -14.21 -0.81
N LEU A 105 0.50 -14.16 0.09
CA LEU A 105 0.46 -15.04 1.27
C LEU A 105 -0.04 -16.45 0.98
N GLY A 106 -0.66 -16.67 -0.18
CA GLY A 106 -1.24 -17.95 -0.56
C GLY A 106 -2.60 -18.20 0.09
N GLU A 107 -2.90 -19.48 0.35
CA GLU A 107 -4.19 -19.91 0.92
C GLU A 107 -4.27 -19.61 2.41
N ALA A 108 -5.47 -19.28 2.87
CA ALA A 108 -5.73 -19.14 4.30
C ALA A 108 -5.58 -20.50 5.00
N ILE A 109 -5.00 -20.49 6.20
CA ILE A 109 -4.85 -21.67 7.06
C ILE A 109 -5.95 -21.71 8.11
N SER A 110 -6.25 -20.56 8.73
CA SER A 110 -7.22 -20.43 9.80
C SER A 110 -7.81 -19.02 9.83
N VAL A 111 -9.07 -18.90 10.26
CA VAL A 111 -9.75 -17.62 10.45
C VAL A 111 -10.23 -17.53 11.89
N THR A 112 -9.70 -16.56 12.63
CA THR A 112 -10.13 -16.25 14.00
C THR A 112 -10.97 -14.98 13.99
N LYS A 113 -12.18 -15.05 14.55
CA LYS A 113 -13.06 -13.89 14.73
C LYS A 113 -12.91 -13.33 16.14
N GLY A 114 -12.85 -12.00 16.24
CA GLY A 114 -12.82 -11.30 17.53
C GLY A 114 -14.22 -11.06 18.10
N SER A 115 -14.27 -10.21 19.13
CA SER A 115 -15.52 -9.84 19.82
C SER A 115 -16.41 -8.90 19.00
N LYS A 116 -15.85 -8.22 18.00
CA LYS A 116 -16.58 -7.33 17.08
C LYS A 116 -16.76 -8.00 15.73
N ASP A 117 -17.86 -7.68 15.04
CA ASP A 117 -18.18 -8.27 13.74
C ASP A 117 -17.13 -8.00 12.66
N TRP A 118 -16.36 -6.91 12.78
CA TRP A 118 -15.28 -6.58 11.84
C TRP A 118 -13.94 -7.22 12.21
N GLN A 119 -13.79 -7.82 13.40
CA GLN A 119 -12.51 -8.34 13.85
C GLN A 119 -12.24 -9.72 13.25
N TYR A 120 -11.31 -9.76 12.31
CA TYR A 120 -10.81 -10.99 11.71
C TYR A 120 -9.29 -11.05 11.83
N ILE A 121 -8.74 -12.18 12.23
CA ILE A 121 -7.32 -12.52 12.13
C ILE A 121 -7.25 -13.75 11.24
N VAL A 122 -6.66 -13.61 10.06
CA VAL A 122 -6.52 -14.72 9.11
C VAL A 122 -5.05 -15.14 9.08
N GLU A 123 -4.81 -16.39 9.42
CA GLU A 123 -3.50 -17.02 9.42
C GLU A 123 -3.14 -17.56 8.04
N TYR A 124 -1.90 -17.32 7.64
CA TYR A 124 -1.27 -17.83 6.42
C TYR A 124 0.05 -18.53 6.78
N SER A 125 0.77 -19.02 5.77
CA SER A 125 2.07 -19.69 5.99
C SER A 125 3.09 -18.75 6.63
N ASP A 126 4.09 -19.36 7.29
CA ASP A 126 5.29 -18.67 7.78
C ASP A 126 5.02 -17.60 8.84
N THR A 127 4.07 -17.85 9.76
CA THR A 127 3.71 -16.92 10.85
C THR A 127 3.25 -15.55 10.36
N ARG A 128 2.53 -15.52 9.23
CA ARG A 128 1.97 -14.30 8.63
C ARG A 128 0.47 -14.27 8.83
N TYR A 129 -0.03 -13.11 9.25
CA TYR A 129 -1.43 -12.89 9.51
C TYR A 129 -1.89 -11.62 8.80
N ILE A 130 -3.08 -11.65 8.20
CA ILE A 130 -3.79 -10.41 7.85
C ILE A 130 -4.84 -10.17 8.92
N VAL A 131 -4.76 -8.99 9.54
CA VAL A 131 -5.65 -8.54 10.61
C VAL A 131 -6.58 -7.48 10.03
N ASN A 132 -7.90 -7.72 10.06
CA ASN A 132 -8.88 -6.73 9.61
C ASN A 132 -9.06 -5.63 10.66
N THR A 133 -8.65 -4.43 10.32
CA THR A 133 -8.75 -3.26 11.20
C THR A 133 -9.98 -2.42 10.83
N GLU A 134 -10.52 -1.69 11.80
CA GLU A 134 -11.70 -0.84 11.59
C GLU A 134 -11.45 0.26 10.55
N ASP A 135 -10.25 0.86 10.56
CA ASP A 135 -9.94 2.06 9.77
C ASP A 135 -9.09 1.78 8.52
N ASN A 136 -8.23 0.76 8.55
CA ASN A 136 -7.22 0.54 7.50
C ASN A 136 -7.50 -0.71 6.64
N GLY A 137 -8.56 -1.47 6.94
CA GLY A 137 -8.79 -2.77 6.32
C GLY A 137 -7.75 -3.81 6.75
N GLY A 138 -7.35 -4.69 5.83
CA GLY A 138 -6.41 -5.78 6.11
C GLY A 138 -4.98 -5.27 6.32
N VAL A 139 -4.39 -5.52 7.49
CA VAL A 139 -3.01 -5.16 7.83
C VAL A 139 -2.20 -6.41 8.11
N LEU A 140 -1.03 -6.53 7.47
CA LEU A 140 -0.08 -7.62 7.72
C LEU A 140 0.58 -7.49 9.09
N VAL A 141 0.55 -8.56 9.87
CA VAL A 141 1.32 -8.73 11.10
C VAL A 141 2.06 -10.07 10.98
N GLN A 142 3.37 -10.10 11.21
CA GLN A 142 4.15 -11.30 10.93
C GLN A 142 5.28 -11.57 11.93
N GLY A 143 5.81 -12.79 11.88
CA GLY A 143 7.00 -13.19 12.61
C GLY A 143 6.90 -12.98 14.11
N LYS A 144 7.99 -12.54 14.74
CA LYS A 144 8.07 -12.37 16.21
C LYS A 144 7.19 -11.24 16.74
N ILE A 145 6.91 -10.23 15.91
CA ILE A 145 5.95 -9.18 16.26
C ILE A 145 4.53 -9.77 16.34
N ALA A 146 4.13 -10.60 15.36
CA ALA A 146 2.84 -11.30 15.40
C ALA A 146 2.72 -12.22 16.61
N GLU A 147 3.72 -13.07 16.85
CA GLU A 147 3.73 -13.97 18.00
C GLU A 147 3.54 -13.20 19.31
N THR A 148 4.26 -12.09 19.48
CA THR A 148 4.21 -11.26 20.70
C THR A 148 2.83 -10.61 20.87
N TRP A 149 2.29 -10.00 19.81
CA TRP A 149 0.98 -9.34 19.84
C TRP A 149 -0.15 -10.34 20.10
N LEU A 150 -0.13 -11.49 19.44
CA LEU A 150 -1.12 -12.57 19.65
C LEU A 150 -1.03 -13.14 21.06
N HIS A 151 0.18 -13.37 21.59
CA HIS A 151 0.38 -13.82 22.97
C HIS A 151 -0.15 -12.82 24.01
N LYS A 152 -0.12 -11.52 23.69
CA LYS A 152 -0.72 -10.46 24.51
C LYS A 152 -2.24 -10.33 24.36
N GLY A 153 -2.89 -11.16 23.55
CA GLY A 153 -4.34 -11.17 23.36
C GLY A 153 -4.84 -10.51 22.07
N GLY A 154 -3.94 -10.17 21.14
CA GLY A 154 -4.33 -9.62 19.84
C GLY A 154 -5.12 -8.31 19.96
N TYR A 155 -6.34 -8.27 19.44
CA TYR A 155 -7.23 -7.09 19.55
C TYR A 155 -7.48 -6.65 20.99
N ASP A 156 -7.52 -7.60 21.94
CA ASP A 156 -7.78 -7.34 23.35
C ASP A 156 -6.51 -6.97 24.12
N SER A 157 -5.35 -6.96 23.45
CA SER A 157 -4.09 -6.52 24.06
C SER A 157 -4.10 -5.04 24.42
N GLU A 158 -3.21 -4.66 25.33
CA GLU A 158 -2.91 -3.26 25.67
C GLU A 158 -2.45 -2.41 24.47
N LEU A 159 -2.00 -3.04 23.38
CA LEU A 159 -1.54 -2.40 22.15
C LEU A 159 -2.68 -2.05 21.18
N GLY A 160 -3.81 -2.78 21.24
CA GLY A 160 -4.94 -2.63 20.32
C GLY A 160 -4.66 -3.21 18.92
N GLN A 161 -5.35 -2.69 17.90
CA GLN A 161 -5.21 -3.16 16.52
C GLN A 161 -3.93 -2.61 15.84
N PRO A 162 -3.33 -3.33 14.88
CA PRO A 162 -2.21 -2.82 14.10
C PRO A 162 -2.65 -1.62 13.25
N VAL A 163 -1.73 -0.70 13.00
CA VAL A 163 -2.00 0.50 12.18
C VAL A 163 -1.52 0.32 10.74
N SER A 164 -0.34 -0.27 10.57
CA SER A 164 0.27 -0.56 9.27
C SER A 164 1.12 -1.83 9.36
N PRO A 165 1.57 -2.41 8.23
CA PRO A 165 2.56 -3.48 8.24
C PRO A 165 3.86 -3.06 8.96
N GLU A 166 4.64 -4.05 9.41
CA GLU A 166 5.96 -3.82 10.01
C GLU A 166 6.92 -3.13 9.04
N LYS A 167 7.87 -2.39 9.60
CA LYS A 167 8.94 -1.70 8.86
C LYS A 167 10.29 -2.18 9.36
N THR A 168 11.24 -2.35 8.44
CA THR A 168 12.64 -2.60 8.79
C THR A 168 13.25 -1.36 9.42
N ILE A 169 13.99 -1.55 10.50
CA ILE A 169 14.79 -0.53 11.19
C ILE A 169 16.24 -1.04 11.36
N ASP A 170 17.13 -0.21 11.89
CA ASP A 170 18.49 -0.67 12.19
C ASP A 170 18.43 -1.86 13.16
N LYS A 171 18.99 -3.00 12.72
CA LYS A 171 19.02 -4.27 13.44
C LYS A 171 17.67 -4.81 13.91
N GLY A 172 16.58 -4.55 13.17
CA GLY A 172 15.29 -5.13 13.54
C GLY A 172 14.10 -4.68 12.72
N TRP A 173 12.94 -4.83 13.32
CA TRP A 173 11.64 -4.47 12.77
C TRP A 173 10.81 -3.74 13.81
N THR A 174 9.94 -2.86 13.36
CA THR A 174 8.99 -2.13 14.21
C THR A 174 7.59 -2.21 13.61
N GLN A 175 6.58 -2.32 14.45
CA GLN A 175 5.19 -2.19 14.05
C GLN A 175 4.39 -1.35 15.04
N GLU A 176 3.65 -0.39 14.50
CA GLU A 176 2.76 0.49 15.26
C GLU A 176 1.38 -0.15 15.42
N PHE A 177 0.85 0.02 16.62
CA PHE A 177 -0.50 -0.35 17.01
C PHE A 177 -1.21 0.89 17.56
N THR A 178 -2.54 0.86 17.56
CA THR A 178 -3.36 2.03 17.96
C THR A 178 -3.02 2.58 19.35
N LYS A 179 -2.56 1.73 20.28
CA LYS A 179 -2.22 2.08 21.67
C LYS A 179 -0.77 1.76 22.04
N GLY A 180 0.11 1.59 21.06
CA GLY A 180 1.51 1.31 21.35
C GLY A 180 2.33 0.89 20.14
N LYS A 181 3.52 0.35 20.37
CA LYS A 181 4.36 -0.26 19.34
C LYS A 181 5.10 -1.49 19.86
N ILE A 182 5.49 -2.36 18.94
CA ILE A 182 6.44 -3.45 19.21
C ILE A 182 7.64 -3.27 18.30
N ASP A 183 8.83 -3.24 18.89
CA ASP A 183 10.09 -3.36 18.18
C ASP A 183 10.69 -4.73 18.44
N TRP A 184 11.10 -5.46 17.40
CA TRP A 184 11.87 -6.69 17.49
C TRP A 184 13.29 -6.41 17.00
N VAL A 185 14.21 -6.21 17.93
CA VAL A 185 15.55 -5.67 17.65
C VAL A 185 16.66 -6.51 18.25
N SER A 186 17.86 -6.40 17.69
CA SER A 186 19.08 -7.04 18.18
C SER A 186 20.14 -6.01 18.54
N ASP A 187 20.74 -6.14 19.71
CA ASP A 187 21.82 -5.25 20.14
C ASP A 187 23.06 -5.37 19.24
N THR A 188 23.36 -6.60 18.81
CA THR A 188 24.58 -6.94 18.07
C THR A 188 24.35 -7.40 16.63
N GLY A 189 23.10 -7.63 16.24
CA GLY A 189 22.71 -8.26 14.97
C GLY A 189 22.78 -9.80 14.99
N LYS A 190 23.19 -10.43 16.09
CA LYS A 190 23.17 -11.89 16.25
C LYS A 190 21.75 -12.37 16.60
N LEU A 191 21.36 -13.52 16.05
CA LEU A 191 20.05 -14.13 16.28
C LEU A 191 19.72 -14.33 17.76
N ALA A 192 20.71 -14.68 18.58
CA ALA A 192 20.53 -14.93 20.02
C ALA A 192 20.23 -13.67 20.85
N ASP A 193 20.50 -12.49 20.28
CA ASP A 193 20.41 -11.21 21.01
C ASP A 193 19.13 -10.44 20.62
N TYR A 194 18.27 -11.04 19.79
CA TYR A 194 16.99 -10.44 19.47
C TYR A 194 16.03 -10.52 20.65
N HIS A 195 15.35 -9.41 20.91
CA HIS A 195 14.34 -9.28 21.95
C HIS A 195 13.27 -8.27 21.53
N ASP A 196 12.11 -8.35 22.18
CA ASP A 196 11.01 -7.44 21.98
C ASP A 196 11.13 -6.23 22.93
N ILE A 197 10.87 -5.04 22.40
CA ILE A 197 10.65 -3.82 23.15
C ILE A 197 9.21 -3.42 22.88
N ILE A 198 8.41 -3.34 23.95
CA ILE A 198 7.00 -3.00 23.88
C ILE A 198 6.79 -1.65 24.56
N GLU A 199 6.15 -0.73 23.84
CA GLU A 199 5.77 0.57 24.37
C GLU A 199 4.26 0.75 24.25
N THR A 200 3.62 1.16 25.34
CA THR A 200 2.18 1.44 25.40
C THR A 200 1.92 2.93 25.59
N LYS A 201 0.80 3.42 25.07
CA LYS A 201 0.37 4.83 25.09
C LYS A 201 -0.66 5.12 26.18
#